data_AF-A0A8J6C7F3-F1
#
_entry.id   AF-A0A8J6C7F3-F1
#
_cell.length_a   1.000
_cell.length_b   1.000
_cell.length_c   1.000
_cell.angle_alpha   90.00
_cell.angle_beta   90.00
_cell.angle_gamma   90.00
#
_symmetry.space_group_name_H-M   'P 1'
#
loop_
_entity.id
_entity.type
_entity.pdbx_description
1 polymer ?
#
loop_
_entity_poly.entity_id
_entity_poly.type
_entity_poly.pdbx_seq_one_letter_code
_entity_poly.pdbx_strand_id
1 'polypeptide(L)'
;MDGGDGDKRGEEGNEVLRRFLTPRVDDLGLPIADSLVCLSVPVLVATVVLAGGLARPSWLVAAPFVPRVRALPFVLPAVGHGLSLASCWVLGAFAAAAYRKEAYGSTGSTRTVLSYTLRAGAFATGLLIFSTQAQLQLTLGGTAVGAWAEPGFPSTAADMLIVQRTAELALDVGLEAVAMTAWRLYRASLYGRFGD
;
A
#
# COMPACT_ATOMS: atom_id res chain seq x y z
N MET A 1 0.15 -39.15 17.42
CA MET A 1 1.00 -38.52 16.39
C MET A 1 0.47 -37.11 16.21
N ASP A 2 0.96 -36.15 16.99
CA ASP A 2 0.48 -34.75 16.91
C ASP A 2 1.54 -33.76 17.42
N GLY A 3 2.76 -33.84 16.86
CA GLY A 3 3.91 -33.04 17.30
C GLY A 3 4.66 -32.30 16.19
N GLY A 4 4.17 -32.35 14.94
CA GLY A 4 4.90 -31.83 13.78
C GLY A 4 4.48 -30.44 13.30
N ASP A 5 3.41 -29.86 13.85
CA ASP A 5 2.80 -28.64 13.32
C ASP A 5 3.19 -27.36 14.10
N GLY A 6 3.65 -27.51 15.36
CA GLY A 6 4.14 -26.39 16.17
C GLY A 6 5.55 -25.92 15.77
N ASP A 7 6.41 -26.85 15.36
CA ASP A 7 7.81 -26.58 15.03
C ASP A 7 7.95 -25.79 13.71
N LYS A 8 7.17 -26.19 12.68
CA LYS A 8 7.16 -25.54 11.36
C LYS A 8 6.68 -24.08 11.40
N ARG A 9 5.69 -23.77 12.23
CA ARG A 9 5.21 -22.37 12.40
C ARG A 9 6.26 -21.48 13.07
N GLY A 10 7.07 -22.04 13.97
CA GLY A 10 8.17 -21.34 14.61
C GLY A 10 9.28 -20.97 13.62
N GLU A 11 9.64 -21.90 12.73
CA GLU A 11 10.65 -21.67 11.69
C GLU A 11 10.20 -20.64 10.65
N GLU A 12 8.95 -20.71 10.18
CA GLU A 12 8.39 -19.75 9.21
C GLU A 12 8.34 -18.32 9.78
N GLY A 13 7.91 -18.16 11.03
CA GLY A 13 7.89 -16.86 11.71
C GLY A 13 9.30 -16.27 11.87
N ASN A 14 10.28 -17.11 12.18
CA ASN A 14 11.68 -16.70 12.29
C ASN A 14 12.27 -16.28 10.93
N GLU A 15 11.86 -16.94 9.83
CA GLU A 15 12.28 -16.55 8.48
C GLU A 15 11.69 -15.19 8.06
N VAL A 16 10.42 -14.93 8.35
CA VAL A 16 9.79 -13.62 8.09
C VAL A 16 10.47 -12.53 8.90
N LEU A 17 10.71 -12.75 10.20
CA LEU A 17 11.45 -11.81 11.06
C LEU A 17 12.86 -11.56 10.52
N ARG A 18 13.56 -12.60 10.05
CA ARG A 18 14.89 -12.46 9.46
C ARG A 18 14.87 -11.64 8.17
N ARG A 19 13.81 -11.73 7.35
CA ARG A 19 13.64 -10.87 6.16
C ARG A 19 13.48 -9.39 6.52
N PHE A 20 12.87 -9.09 7.68
CA PHE A 20 12.76 -7.72 8.19
C PHE A 20 14.03 -7.22 8.89
N LEU A 21 14.67 -8.06 9.70
CA LEU A 21 15.82 -7.67 10.52
C LEU A 21 17.15 -7.71 9.75
N THR A 22 17.20 -8.46 8.65
CA THR A 22 18.36 -8.54 7.75
C THR A 22 17.93 -8.45 6.28
N PRO A 23 17.35 -7.31 5.85
CA PRO A 23 16.85 -7.16 4.50
C PRO A 23 18.02 -7.15 3.51
N ARG A 24 17.93 -7.98 2.47
CA ARG A 24 18.88 -7.97 1.35
C ARG A 24 18.27 -7.17 0.21
N VAL A 25 18.96 -6.11 -0.20
CA VAL A 25 18.62 -5.26 -1.33
C VAL A 25 19.76 -5.37 -2.33
N ASP A 26 19.51 -6.04 -3.46
CA ASP A 26 20.54 -6.21 -4.49
C ASP A 26 20.61 -5.01 -5.44
N ASP A 27 19.59 -4.15 -5.44
CA ASP A 27 19.54 -2.91 -6.22
C ASP A 27 18.87 -1.79 -5.42
N LEU A 28 19.66 -0.78 -5.03
CA LEU A 28 19.20 0.36 -4.23
C LEU A 28 18.27 1.31 -5.00
N GLY A 29 18.30 1.30 -6.34
CA GLY A 29 17.40 2.11 -7.15
C GLY A 29 15.96 1.59 -7.14
N LEU A 30 15.77 0.29 -6.87
CA LEU A 30 14.45 -0.33 -6.91
C LEU A 30 13.50 0.16 -5.80
N PRO A 31 13.90 0.23 -4.51
CA PRO A 31 13.06 0.82 -3.47
C PRO A 31 12.69 2.28 -3.74
N ILE A 32 13.61 3.06 -4.32
CA ILE A 32 13.37 4.47 -4.65
C ILE A 32 12.33 4.57 -5.77
N ALA A 33 12.50 3.78 -6.83
CA ALA A 33 11.57 3.76 -7.95
C ALA A 33 10.17 3.28 -7.52
N ASP A 34 10.08 2.23 -6.72
CA ASP A 34 8.82 1.73 -6.15
C ASP A 34 8.13 2.82 -5.30
N SER A 35 8.90 3.57 -4.51
CA SER A 35 8.37 4.69 -3.73
C SER A 35 7.83 5.81 -4.62
N LEU A 36 8.53 6.14 -5.71
CA LEU A 36 8.08 7.15 -6.67
C LEU A 36 6.81 6.72 -7.43
N VAL A 37 6.70 5.43 -7.76
CA VAL A 37 5.49 4.86 -8.37
C VAL A 37 4.32 5.01 -7.42
N CYS A 38 4.48 4.60 -6.16
CA CYS A 38 3.42 4.77 -5.15
C CYS A 38 3.05 6.24 -4.96
N LEU A 39 4.03 7.14 -4.88
CA LEU A 39 3.78 8.58 -4.77
C LEU A 39 3.00 9.15 -5.96
N SER A 40 3.23 8.62 -7.15
CA SER A 40 2.56 9.10 -8.36
C SER A 40 1.07 8.76 -8.38
N VAL A 41 0.63 7.69 -7.70
CA VAL A 41 -0.75 7.21 -7.74
C VAL A 41 -1.71 8.22 -7.07
N PRO A 42 -1.51 8.66 -5.81
CA PRO A 42 -2.40 9.68 -5.21
C PRO A 42 -2.33 11.03 -5.89
N VAL A 43 -1.17 11.39 -6.47
CA VAL A 43 -1.04 12.63 -7.25
C VAL A 43 -1.89 12.56 -8.52
N LEU A 44 -1.89 11.41 -9.20
CA LEU A 44 -2.76 11.16 -10.35
C LEU A 44 -4.25 11.18 -9.94
N VAL A 45 -4.61 10.49 -8.86
CA VAL A 45 -5.98 10.49 -8.31
C VAL A 45 -6.43 11.92 -7.98
N ALA A 46 -5.61 12.68 -7.28
CA ALA A 46 -5.89 14.08 -6.95
C ALA A 46 -6.11 14.91 -8.22
N THR A 47 -5.29 14.72 -9.24
CA THR A 47 -5.42 15.41 -10.52
C THR A 47 -6.75 15.08 -11.20
N VAL A 48 -7.09 13.79 -11.31
CA VAL A 48 -8.34 13.34 -11.94
C VAL A 48 -9.56 13.83 -11.18
N VAL A 49 -9.55 13.72 -9.85
CA VAL A 49 -10.66 14.17 -9.00
C VAL A 49 -10.89 15.67 -9.12
N LEU A 50 -9.82 16.47 -9.06
CA LEU A 50 -9.91 17.93 -9.12
C LEU A 50 -10.29 18.42 -10.52
N ALA A 51 -9.78 17.79 -11.58
CA ALA A 51 -10.10 18.16 -12.96
C ALA A 51 -11.50 17.71 -13.37
N GLY A 52 -11.93 16.51 -12.93
CA GLY A 52 -13.22 15.92 -13.27
C GLY A 52 -14.38 16.36 -12.38
N GLY A 53 -14.13 17.14 -11.34
CA GLY A 53 -15.17 17.54 -10.37
C GLY A 53 -15.78 16.36 -9.61
N LEU A 54 -15.02 15.27 -9.45
CA LEU A 54 -15.49 14.07 -8.75
C LEU A 54 -15.55 14.28 -7.24
N ALA A 55 -16.22 13.37 -6.54
CA ALA A 55 -16.22 13.34 -5.08
C ALA A 55 -14.77 13.29 -4.55
N ARG A 56 -14.43 14.21 -3.66
CA ARG A 56 -13.06 14.35 -3.15
C ARG A 56 -12.80 13.33 -2.04
N PRO A 57 -11.69 12.58 -2.11
CA PRO A 57 -11.25 11.76 -0.99
C PRO A 57 -11.04 12.60 0.26
N SER A 58 -11.29 12.00 1.42
CA SER A 58 -11.18 12.65 2.73
C SER A 58 -9.76 13.09 3.08
N TRP A 59 -8.74 12.47 2.48
CA TRP A 59 -7.34 12.85 2.64
C TRP A 59 -6.92 14.04 1.75
N LEU A 60 -7.71 14.40 0.73
CA LEU A 60 -7.40 15.47 -0.22
C LEU A 60 -7.94 16.83 0.26
N VAL A 61 -7.44 17.29 1.41
CA VAL A 61 -7.86 18.57 2.03
C VAL A 61 -6.80 19.64 1.77
N ALA A 62 -7.22 20.78 1.22
CA ALA A 62 -6.31 21.90 0.92
C ALA A 62 -5.47 22.31 2.14
N ALA A 63 -4.15 22.31 1.99
CA ALA A 63 -3.24 22.73 3.05
C ALA A 63 -3.44 24.22 3.39
N PRO A 64 -3.75 24.58 4.65
CA PRO A 64 -4.22 25.92 5.00
C PRO A 64 -3.13 26.99 4.86
N PHE A 65 -1.86 26.60 4.95
CA PHE A 65 -0.70 27.50 4.86
C PHE A 65 -0.13 27.64 3.44
N VAL A 66 -0.72 26.96 2.45
CA VAL A 66 -0.28 27.04 1.04
C VAL A 66 -1.14 28.08 0.30
N PRO A 67 -0.53 29.00 -0.47
CA PRO A 67 -1.27 29.94 -1.30
C PRO A 67 -2.28 29.23 -2.19
N ARG A 68 -3.52 29.74 -2.26
CA ARG A 68 -4.62 29.16 -3.05
C ARG A 68 -4.49 29.45 -4.55
N VAL A 69 -3.33 29.17 -5.11
CA VAL A 69 -3.06 29.31 -6.54
C VAL A 69 -3.30 27.95 -7.21
N ARG A 70 -4.36 27.86 -8.02
CA ARG A 70 -4.73 26.64 -8.75
C ARG A 70 -4.88 25.44 -7.78
N ALA A 71 -4.37 24.27 -8.17
CA ALA A 71 -4.41 23.04 -7.39
C ALA A 71 -3.23 22.89 -6.39
N LEU A 72 -2.35 23.90 -6.27
CA LEU A 72 -1.17 23.84 -5.40
C LEU A 72 -1.45 23.40 -3.95
N PRO A 73 -2.50 23.89 -3.25
CA PRO A 73 -2.74 23.49 -1.87
C PRO A 73 -3.14 22.00 -1.72
N PHE A 74 -3.45 21.30 -2.80
CA PHE A 74 -3.79 19.87 -2.80
C PHE A 74 -2.59 18.97 -3.10
N VAL A 75 -1.46 19.53 -3.57
CA VAL A 75 -0.24 18.76 -3.86
C VAL A 75 0.34 18.17 -2.58
N LEU A 76 0.45 18.96 -1.52
CA LEU A 76 1.04 18.50 -0.27
C LEU A 76 0.23 17.36 0.39
N PRO A 77 -1.11 17.45 0.49
CA PRO A 77 -1.93 16.31 0.91
C PRO A 77 -1.76 15.06 0.05
N ALA A 78 -1.73 15.22 -1.28
CA ALA A 78 -1.56 14.07 -2.19
C ALA A 78 -0.20 13.40 -2.03
N VAL A 79 0.88 14.18 -1.92
CA VAL A 79 2.23 13.67 -1.65
C VAL A 79 2.30 13.02 -0.27
N GLY A 80 1.71 13.64 0.75
CA GLY A 80 1.67 13.09 2.11
C GLY A 80 0.97 11.72 2.16
N HIS A 81 -0.19 11.60 1.51
CA HIS A 81 -0.90 10.33 1.38
C HIS A 81 -0.07 9.29 0.61
N GLY A 82 0.53 9.68 -0.52
CA GLY A 82 1.41 8.82 -1.30
C GLY A 82 2.66 8.35 -0.54
N LEU A 83 3.22 9.16 0.36
CA LEU A 83 4.32 8.74 1.23
C LEU A 83 3.87 7.66 2.21
N SER A 84 2.66 7.78 2.77
CA SER A 84 2.09 6.74 3.62
C SER A 84 1.88 5.43 2.85
N LEU A 85 1.30 5.48 1.65
CA LEU A 85 1.15 4.30 0.78
C LEU A 85 2.50 3.69 0.41
N ALA A 86 3.46 4.50 -0.03
CA ALA A 86 4.81 4.07 -0.36
C ALA A 86 5.48 3.35 0.81
N SER A 87 5.32 3.85 2.04
CA SER A 87 5.89 3.20 3.23
C SER A 87 5.31 1.79 3.44
N CYS A 88 4.01 1.60 3.27
CA CYS A 88 3.37 0.28 3.38
C CYS A 88 3.86 -0.69 2.28
N TRP A 89 3.96 -0.21 1.04
CA TRP A 89 4.44 -1.01 -0.08
C TRP A 89 5.92 -1.38 0.03
N VAL A 90 6.76 -0.46 0.47
CA VAL A 90 8.19 -0.72 0.71
C VAL A 90 8.36 -1.77 1.81
N LEU A 91 7.64 -1.64 2.93
CA LEU A 91 7.64 -2.65 4.00
C LEU A 91 7.13 -4.00 3.49
N GLY A 92 6.08 -4.02 2.68
CA GLY A 92 5.59 -5.24 2.02
C GLY A 92 6.62 -5.86 1.09
N ALA A 93 7.35 -5.05 0.34
CA ALA A 93 8.42 -5.52 -0.55
C ALA A 93 9.57 -6.14 0.25
N PHE A 94 9.93 -5.59 1.41
CA PHE A 94 10.89 -6.22 2.33
C PHE A 94 10.36 -7.55 2.87
N ALA A 95 9.10 -7.60 3.33
CA ALA A 95 8.45 -8.81 3.84
C ALA A 95 8.47 -9.95 2.80
N ALA A 96 8.22 -9.59 1.53
CA ALA A 96 8.20 -10.50 0.41
C ALA A 96 9.59 -10.84 -0.14
N ALA A 97 10.66 -10.17 0.32
CA ALA A 97 11.99 -10.24 -0.27
C ALA A 97 12.03 -9.84 -1.76
N ALA A 98 11.17 -8.90 -2.15
CA ALA A 98 11.00 -8.46 -3.54
C ALA A 98 12.15 -7.59 -4.08
N TYR A 99 13.06 -7.14 -3.20
CA TYR A 99 14.26 -6.37 -3.58
C TYR A 99 15.51 -7.23 -3.77
N ARG A 100 15.36 -8.56 -3.74
CA ARG A 100 16.43 -9.47 -4.08
C ARG A 100 16.45 -9.77 -5.58
N LYS A 101 17.63 -10.07 -6.12
CA LYS A 101 17.84 -10.36 -7.53
C LYS A 101 17.00 -11.54 -8.03
N GLU A 102 16.60 -12.48 -7.16
CA GLU A 102 15.72 -13.59 -7.56
C GLU A 102 14.29 -13.13 -7.89
N ALA A 103 13.85 -11.99 -7.36
CA ALA A 103 12.50 -11.46 -7.56
C ALA A 103 12.35 -10.69 -8.89
N TYR A 104 13.44 -10.18 -9.48
CA TYR A 104 13.40 -9.33 -10.68
C TYR A 104 14.53 -9.57 -11.72
N GLY A 105 15.56 -10.33 -11.38
CA GLY A 105 16.72 -10.53 -12.27
C GLY A 105 16.51 -11.65 -13.29
N SER A 106 17.41 -11.72 -14.27
CA SER A 106 18.18 -12.93 -14.62
C SER A 106 17.43 -14.22 -14.98
N THR A 107 16.72 -14.75 -14.00
CA THR A 107 16.14 -16.08 -13.85
C THR A 107 14.64 -16.05 -13.53
N GLY A 108 14.06 -14.90 -13.16
CA GLY A 108 12.63 -14.76 -12.83
C GLY A 108 11.70 -14.72 -14.04
N SER A 109 10.73 -15.63 -14.09
CA SER A 109 9.60 -15.57 -15.03
C SER A 109 8.66 -14.42 -14.64
N THR A 110 7.80 -13.96 -15.57
CA THR A 110 6.64 -13.09 -15.26
C THR A 110 5.87 -13.57 -14.03
N ARG A 111 5.73 -14.90 -13.89
CA ARG A 111 5.09 -15.53 -12.74
C ARG A 111 5.83 -15.27 -11.42
N THR A 112 7.16 -15.23 -11.45
CA THR A 112 7.99 -14.91 -10.28
C THR A 112 7.76 -13.47 -9.86
N VAL A 113 7.90 -12.51 -10.80
CA VAL A 113 7.68 -11.08 -10.53
C VAL A 113 6.29 -10.83 -9.94
N LEU A 114 5.27 -11.47 -10.53
CA LEU A 114 3.89 -11.36 -10.05
C LEU A 114 3.72 -11.96 -8.65
N SER A 115 4.28 -13.14 -8.39
CA SER A 115 4.22 -13.79 -7.07
C SER A 115 4.83 -12.92 -5.96
N TYR A 116 6.02 -12.36 -6.18
CA TYR A 116 6.67 -11.47 -5.22
C TYR A 116 5.89 -10.17 -5.02
N THR A 117 5.30 -9.63 -6.09
CA THR A 117 4.49 -8.40 -6.04
C THR A 117 3.18 -8.62 -5.31
N LEU A 118 2.50 -9.75 -5.54
CA LEU A 118 1.26 -10.10 -4.82
C LEU A 118 1.52 -10.35 -3.34
N ARG A 119 2.61 -11.03 -2.97
CA ARG A 119 3.00 -11.21 -1.56
C ARG A 119 3.29 -9.87 -0.88
N ALA A 120 4.01 -8.98 -1.57
CA ALA A 120 4.28 -7.63 -1.08
C ALA A 120 2.98 -6.83 -0.91
N GLY A 121 2.10 -6.87 -1.91
CA GLY A 121 0.80 -6.20 -1.89
C GLY A 121 -0.12 -6.73 -0.80
N ALA A 122 -0.16 -8.05 -0.56
CA ALA A 122 -0.94 -8.63 0.53
C ALA A 122 -0.48 -8.12 1.91
N PHE A 123 0.83 -8.06 2.13
CA PHE A 123 1.39 -7.51 3.36
C PHE A 123 1.09 -6.01 3.49
N ALA A 124 1.31 -5.23 2.42
CA ALA A 124 1.03 -3.80 2.38
C ALA A 124 -0.46 -3.51 2.65
N THR A 125 -1.36 -4.29 2.07
CA THR A 125 -2.81 -4.23 2.30
C THR A 125 -3.14 -4.49 3.77
N GLY A 126 -2.51 -5.49 4.39
CA GLY A 126 -2.66 -5.75 5.83
C GLY A 126 -2.25 -4.55 6.68
N LEU A 127 -1.12 -3.90 6.37
CA LEU A 127 -0.68 -2.67 7.05
C LEU A 127 -1.65 -1.51 6.84
N LEU A 128 -2.18 -1.35 5.63
CA LEU A 128 -3.14 -0.28 5.32
C LEU A 128 -4.47 -0.49 6.03
N ILE A 129 -4.98 -1.72 6.06
CA ILE A 129 -6.16 -2.09 6.85
C ILE A 129 -5.90 -1.77 8.32
N PHE A 130 -4.77 -2.24 8.87
CA PHE A 130 -4.42 -2.00 10.27
C PHE A 130 -4.32 -0.51 10.59
N SER A 131 -3.62 0.27 9.74
CA SER A 131 -3.47 1.72 9.92
C SER A 131 -4.81 2.45 9.84
N THR A 132 -5.67 2.07 8.88
CA THR A 132 -7.01 2.64 8.72
C THR A 132 -7.88 2.34 9.94
N GLN A 133 -7.85 1.11 10.46
CA GLN A 133 -8.57 0.72 11.67
C GLN A 133 -8.05 1.47 12.90
N ALA A 134 -6.73 1.64 13.05
CA ALA A 134 -6.14 2.43 14.13
C ALA A 134 -6.55 3.91 14.05
N GLN A 135 -6.56 4.50 12.86
CA GLN A 135 -7.01 5.89 12.66
C GLN A 135 -8.51 6.04 12.95
N LEU A 136 -9.34 5.11 12.51
CA LEU A 136 -10.78 5.10 12.83
C LEU A 136 -11.02 4.97 14.33
N GLN A 137 -10.27 4.09 15.02
CA GLN A 137 -10.32 3.95 16.48
C GLN A 137 -10.02 5.27 17.19
N LEU A 138 -8.97 5.98 16.76
CA LEU A 138 -8.59 7.27 17.33
C LEU A 138 -9.62 8.36 17.02
N THR A 139 -10.14 8.39 15.79
CA THR A 139 -11.12 9.40 15.35
C THR A 139 -12.45 9.25 16.07
N LEU A 140 -12.85 8.01 16.36
CA LEU A 140 -14.15 7.70 16.95
C LEU A 140 -14.05 7.47 18.47
N GLY A 141 -12.96 7.86 19.11
CA GLY A 141 -12.86 7.94 20.57
C GLY A 141 -12.75 6.58 21.28
N GLY A 142 -12.24 5.56 20.61
CA GLY A 142 -11.94 4.28 21.26
C GLY A 142 -13.11 3.31 21.42
N THR A 143 -14.34 3.73 21.10
CA THR A 143 -15.55 2.88 21.14
C THR A 143 -15.61 1.87 19.99
N ALA A 144 -14.53 1.74 19.23
CA ALA A 144 -14.51 1.14 17.91
C ALA A 144 -14.42 -0.39 17.94
N VAL A 145 -13.36 -0.95 18.53
CA VAL A 145 -13.12 -2.40 18.39
C VAL A 145 -14.21 -3.21 19.10
N GLY A 146 -15.14 -3.78 18.32
CA GLY A 146 -16.18 -4.71 18.76
C GLY A 146 -17.62 -4.19 18.71
N ALA A 147 -17.84 -2.86 18.74
CA ALA A 147 -19.19 -2.28 18.76
C ALA A 147 -19.73 -1.84 17.37
N TRP A 148 -18.89 -1.86 16.33
CA TRP A 148 -19.24 -1.49 14.95
C TRP A 148 -20.23 -2.42 14.23
N ALA A 149 -20.64 -3.52 14.86
CA ALA A 149 -21.54 -4.48 14.23
C ALA A 149 -23.00 -3.97 14.15
N GLU A 150 -23.33 -2.87 14.85
CA GLU A 150 -24.67 -2.30 14.88
C GLU A 150 -24.75 -1.00 14.04
N PRO A 151 -25.46 -1.03 12.89
CA PRO A 151 -25.73 0.18 12.12
C PRO A 151 -26.37 1.27 12.99
N GLY A 152 -25.89 2.51 12.87
CA GLY A 152 -26.38 3.65 13.65
C GLY A 152 -25.68 3.86 14.99
N PHE A 153 -24.79 2.96 15.43
CA PHE A 153 -24.00 3.13 16.64
C PHE A 153 -22.52 3.45 16.30
N PRO A 154 -21.94 4.55 16.82
CA PRO A 154 -22.50 5.55 17.71
C PRO A 154 -23.29 6.66 16.99
N SER A 155 -23.26 6.73 15.65
CA SER A 155 -24.10 7.63 14.85
C SER A 155 -24.07 7.27 13.36
N THR A 156 -25.06 7.72 12.58
CA THR A 156 -25.05 7.61 11.11
C THR A 156 -23.83 8.30 10.47
N ALA A 157 -23.30 9.36 11.09
CA ALA A 157 -22.09 10.01 10.60
C ALA A 157 -20.85 9.11 10.74
N ALA A 158 -20.78 8.30 11.79
CA ALA A 158 -19.72 7.32 11.98
C ALA A 158 -19.81 6.21 10.91
N ASP A 159 -21.02 5.72 10.61
CA ASP A 159 -21.23 4.73 9.55
C ASP A 159 -20.77 5.26 8.19
N MET A 160 -21.15 6.49 7.84
CA MET A 160 -20.73 7.14 6.60
C MET A 160 -19.21 7.30 6.52
N LEU A 161 -18.56 7.67 7.63
CA LEU A 161 -17.11 7.76 7.70
C LEU A 161 -16.45 6.40 7.47
N ILE A 162 -16.96 5.33 8.09
CA ILE A 162 -16.41 3.98 7.92
C ILE A 162 -16.54 3.55 6.46
N VAL A 163 -17.74 3.66 5.87
CA VAL A 163 -17.98 3.32 4.46
C VAL A 163 -17.08 4.11 3.53
N GLN A 164 -16.93 5.42 3.77
CA GLN A 164 -16.05 6.27 3.00
C GLN A 164 -14.59 5.82 3.10
N ARG A 165 -14.07 5.58 4.31
CA ARG A 165 -12.68 5.13 4.52
C ARG A 165 -12.42 3.75 3.93
N THR A 166 -13.39 2.84 4.00
CA THR A 166 -13.31 1.53 3.35
C THR A 166 -13.26 1.65 1.84
N ALA A 167 -14.09 2.51 1.23
CA ALA A 167 -14.08 2.73 -0.20
C ALA A 167 -12.75 3.36 -0.68
N GLU A 168 -12.24 4.36 0.05
CA GLU A 168 -10.95 4.99 -0.22
C GLU A 168 -9.80 3.97 -0.11
N LEU A 169 -9.77 3.17 0.96
CA LEU A 169 -8.78 2.10 1.15
C LEU A 169 -8.81 1.08 0.00
N ALA A 170 -10.00 0.67 -0.44
CA ALA A 170 -10.13 -0.28 -1.55
C ALA A 170 -9.60 0.31 -2.87
N LEU A 171 -9.86 1.59 -3.14
CA LEU A 171 -9.31 2.29 -4.30
C LEU A 171 -7.79 2.42 -4.23
N ASP A 172 -7.25 2.83 -3.07
CA ASP A 172 -5.81 2.95 -2.87
C ASP A 172 -5.10 1.62 -3.10
N VAL A 173 -5.58 0.53 -2.48
CA VAL A 173 -5.03 -0.81 -2.66
C VAL A 173 -5.11 -1.25 -4.12
N GLY A 174 -6.26 -1.06 -4.77
CA GLY A 174 -6.47 -1.47 -6.16
C GLY A 174 -5.57 -0.72 -7.13
N LEU A 175 -5.51 0.61 -7.04
CA LEU A 175 -4.71 1.45 -7.94
C LEU A 175 -3.21 1.23 -7.72
N GLU A 176 -2.76 1.14 -6.47
CA GLU A 176 -1.36 0.86 -6.16
C GLU A 176 -0.94 -0.53 -6.64
N ALA A 177 -1.79 -1.55 -6.43
CA ALA A 177 -1.50 -2.89 -6.91
C ALA A 177 -1.34 -2.92 -8.43
N VAL A 178 -2.19 -2.20 -9.17
CA VAL A 178 -2.08 -2.08 -10.64
C VAL A 178 -0.80 -1.34 -11.02
N ALA A 179 -0.52 -0.18 -10.41
CA ALA A 179 0.65 0.64 -10.73
C ALA A 179 1.96 -0.11 -10.43
N MET A 180 2.08 -0.72 -9.26
CA MET A 180 3.25 -1.49 -8.85
C MET A 180 3.45 -2.74 -9.71
N THR A 181 2.37 -3.45 -10.04
CA THR A 181 2.45 -4.61 -10.94
C THR A 181 2.89 -4.18 -12.33
N ALA A 182 2.29 -3.13 -12.89
CA ALA A 182 2.66 -2.60 -14.21
C ALA A 182 4.12 -2.15 -14.24
N TRP A 183 4.56 -1.39 -13.23
CA TRP A 183 5.93 -0.92 -13.10
C TRP A 183 6.93 -2.09 -13.04
N ARG A 184 6.69 -3.07 -12.18
CA ARG A 184 7.62 -4.19 -11.99
C ARG A 184 7.68 -5.12 -13.20
N LEU A 185 6.56 -5.31 -13.90
CA LEU A 185 6.52 -6.02 -15.18
C LEU A 185 7.25 -5.24 -16.28
N TYR A 186 7.00 -3.94 -16.40
CA TYR A 186 7.72 -3.07 -17.33
C TYR A 186 9.22 -3.12 -17.08
N ARG A 187 9.64 -3.01 -15.82
CA ARG A 187 11.05 -3.12 -15.46
C ARG A 187 11.64 -4.47 -15.85
N ALA A 188 10.93 -5.57 -15.58
CA ALA A 188 11.35 -6.90 -16.01
C ALA A 188 11.48 -7.01 -17.54
N SER A 189 10.65 -6.27 -18.31
CA SER A 189 10.74 -6.20 -19.78
C SER A 189 12.09 -5.66 -20.26
N LEU A 190 12.60 -4.63 -19.60
CA LEU A 190 13.81 -3.91 -20.00
C LEU A 190 15.06 -4.78 -19.86
N TYR A 191 15.03 -5.79 -18.98
CA TYR A 191 16.08 -6.79 -18.85
C TYR A 191 15.97 -7.94 -19.89
N GLY A 192 15.14 -7.77 -20.93
CA GLY A 192 15.15 -8.59 -22.15
C GLY A 192 14.36 -9.90 -22.07
N ARG A 193 13.23 -9.94 -21.34
CA ARG A 193 12.56 -11.20 -20.98
C ARG A 193 11.09 -11.37 -21.40
N PHE A 194 10.61 -10.64 -22.40
CA PHE A 194 9.33 -10.95 -23.09
C PHE A 194 9.55 -11.56 -24.48
N GLY A 195 10.59 -12.37 -24.62
CA GLY A 195 10.72 -13.33 -25.70
C GLY A 195 10.57 -14.72 -25.11
N ASP A 196 9.37 -15.29 -25.27
CA ASP A 196 9.27 -16.73 -25.51
C ASP A 196 9.97 -17.07 -26.83
#